data_AF-A0A498PPJ1-F1
#
_entry.id   AF-A0A498PPJ1-F1
#
_cell.length_a   1.000
_cell.length_b   1.000
_cell.length_c   1.000
_cell.angle_alpha   90.00
_cell.angle_beta   90.00
_cell.angle_gamma   90.00
#
_symmetry.space_group_name_H-M   'P 1'
#
loop_
_entity.id
_entity.type
_entity.pdbx_description
1 polymer ?
#
loop_
_entity_poly.entity_id
_entity_poly.type
_entity_poly.pdbx_seq_one_letter_code
_entity_poly.pdbx_strand_id
1 'polypeptide(L)'
;MTQDVDPEIVAEAGRVYGKVYDAAAAAVHHLSGVLKGSAGMGGTDNAGHSWSLKYDALVGGRAGGAGLMEAATATIMGAAQCSDLLATTAVNHQNADQQSAMNNAGAPAFPPTAKPMFLVPAIPSAEGGHDDVPGWWHTIQAYVQGEMWPNGHQDKLRAAADAWHAAARELRSAADIANDGVIESVRAQKSPEFPVAATNCTLARDSLKAVAEGFDAAGKACSDYAQAIDDAHSKILHEMAVLGATVAVTEVVAAVLIPFTAAISEGVSKVVDVARLTATGARIATIIREFRVAAEASSLPTVSALGNAARAVGELSPLLAARAQLFLAEGTVPGLLGTEGLDLLSRPYIRVGTRQAVEAAARKTPDGKYYVSATDENVLIPVSKQYEDAILNLPKSADGKYYLGTDGVRYPVDPTYHLGHVGGQEWWRIRDTAIQQHWTRQQLIEYCNRPELYQLEDAPGNLSHAFELPREAG
;
A
#
# COMPACT_ATOMS: atom_id res chain seq x y z
N MET A 1 -34.27 41.42 -3.64
CA MET A 1 -33.07 40.98 -4.38
C MET A 1 -32.87 39.52 -4.02
N THR A 2 -33.10 38.60 -4.96
CA THR A 2 -32.56 37.25 -4.83
C THR A 2 -31.05 37.36 -5.02
N GLN A 3 -30.28 37.11 -3.97
CA GLN A 3 -28.83 36.93 -4.10
C GLN A 3 -28.57 35.80 -5.11
N ASP A 4 -27.65 36.01 -6.04
CA ASP A 4 -27.27 34.99 -7.03
C ASP A 4 -26.44 33.86 -6.39
N VAL A 5 -25.82 34.13 -5.23
CA VAL A 5 -25.08 33.17 -4.40
C VAL A 5 -25.49 33.35 -2.95
N ASP A 6 -25.75 32.24 -2.25
CA ASP A 6 -25.99 32.20 -0.80
C ASP A 6 -24.71 31.74 -0.08
N PRO A 7 -23.96 32.66 0.57
CA PRO A 7 -22.72 32.31 1.26
C PRO A 7 -22.90 31.27 2.37
N GLU A 8 -24.05 31.20 3.03
CA GLU A 8 -24.25 30.26 4.15
C GLU A 8 -24.39 28.82 3.64
N ILE A 9 -25.05 28.61 2.50
CA ILE A 9 -25.12 27.28 1.86
C ILE A 9 -23.71 26.79 1.50
N VAL A 10 -22.88 27.68 0.96
CA VAL A 10 -21.49 27.36 0.58
C VAL A 10 -20.63 27.10 1.83
N ALA A 11 -20.81 27.90 2.89
CA ALA A 11 -20.13 27.70 4.17
C ALA A 11 -20.53 26.38 4.85
N GLU A 12 -21.81 26.01 4.84
CA GLU A 12 -22.29 24.71 5.33
C GLU A 12 -21.64 23.57 4.55
N ALA A 13 -21.58 23.66 3.21
CA ALA A 13 -20.90 22.65 2.41
C ALA A 13 -19.42 22.53 2.80
N GLY A 14 -18.74 23.65 3.05
CA GLY A 14 -17.38 23.66 3.60
C GLY A 14 -17.28 22.94 4.95
N ARG A 15 -18.22 23.20 5.88
CA ARG A 15 -18.29 22.52 7.18
C ARG A 15 -18.56 21.01 7.05
N VAL A 16 -19.39 20.60 6.10
CA VAL A 16 -19.63 19.18 5.80
C VAL A 16 -18.35 18.49 5.35
N TYR A 17 -17.63 19.05 4.37
CA TYR A 17 -16.34 18.48 3.94
C TYR A 17 -15.29 18.47 5.05
N GLY A 18 -15.37 19.42 6.01
CA GLY A 18 -14.58 19.38 7.23
C GLY A 18 -14.88 18.16 8.11
N LYS A 19 -16.15 17.76 8.24
CA LYS A 19 -16.56 16.53 8.94
C LYS A 19 -16.13 15.27 8.20
N VAL A 20 -16.18 15.29 6.87
CA VAL A 20 -15.70 14.19 6.01
C VAL A 20 -14.20 13.96 6.24
N TYR A 21 -13.41 15.04 6.28
CA TYR A 21 -11.99 14.98 6.64
C TYR A 21 -11.80 14.32 8.02
N ASP A 22 -12.50 14.80 9.05
CA ASP A 22 -12.32 14.31 10.43
C ASP A 22 -12.67 12.82 10.55
N ALA A 23 -13.76 12.39 9.90
CA ALA A 23 -14.21 10.99 9.90
C ALA A 23 -13.23 10.07 9.15
N ALA A 24 -12.78 10.47 7.96
CA ALA A 24 -11.85 9.68 7.17
C ALA A 24 -10.46 9.60 7.84
N ALA A 25 -9.97 10.69 8.43
CA ALA A 25 -8.72 10.71 9.18
C ALA A 25 -8.77 9.77 10.41
N ALA A 26 -9.88 9.78 11.15
CA ALA A 26 -10.07 8.88 12.30
C ALA A 26 -10.06 7.40 11.88
N ALA A 27 -10.76 7.06 10.78
CA ALA A 27 -10.80 5.70 10.25
C ALA A 27 -9.40 5.18 9.88
N VAL A 28 -8.62 6.00 9.16
CA VAL A 28 -7.26 5.64 8.73
C VAL A 28 -6.28 5.59 9.90
N HIS A 29 -6.42 6.46 10.90
CA HIS A 29 -5.62 6.37 12.13
C HIS A 29 -5.90 5.09 12.91
N HIS A 30 -7.17 4.71 13.09
CA HIS A 30 -7.53 3.47 13.78
C HIS A 30 -6.99 2.24 13.04
N LEU A 31 -7.20 2.19 11.72
CA LEU A 31 -6.65 1.16 10.86
C LEU A 31 -5.12 1.06 11.01
N SER A 32 -4.41 2.18 10.93
CA SER A 32 -2.95 2.20 11.07
C SER A 32 -2.49 1.63 12.42
N GLY A 33 -3.21 1.93 13.51
CA GLY A 33 -2.94 1.36 14.83
C GLY A 33 -3.02 -0.18 14.84
N VAL A 34 -4.07 -0.75 14.25
CA VAL A 34 -4.21 -2.21 14.18
C VAL A 34 -3.14 -2.83 13.29
N LEU A 35 -2.88 -2.25 12.12
CA LEU A 35 -1.85 -2.78 11.21
C LEU A 35 -0.45 -2.74 11.80
N LYS A 36 -0.14 -1.73 12.63
CA LYS A 36 1.12 -1.71 13.41
C LYS A 36 1.18 -2.89 14.39
N GLY A 37 0.08 -3.24 15.04
CA GLY A 37 -0.03 -4.42 15.91
C GLY A 37 0.05 -5.76 15.17
N SER A 38 -0.30 -5.77 13.88
CA SER A 38 -0.21 -6.94 13.00
C SER A 38 1.12 -7.06 12.24
N ALA A 39 2.18 -6.36 12.68
CA ALA A 39 3.51 -6.52 12.10
C ALA A 39 3.97 -7.99 12.15
N GLY A 40 4.59 -8.46 11.07
CA GLY A 40 5.04 -9.84 10.92
C GLY A 40 3.90 -10.87 10.85
N MET A 41 2.69 -10.47 10.45
CA MET A 41 1.58 -11.43 10.35
C MET A 41 1.73 -12.45 9.20
N GLY A 42 2.54 -12.12 8.20
CA GLY A 42 2.75 -12.90 6.99
C GLY A 42 3.68 -14.11 7.18
N GLY A 43 4.49 -14.14 8.23
CA GLY A 43 5.46 -15.20 8.45
C GLY A 43 6.78 -15.00 7.68
N THR A 44 7.65 -15.99 7.77
CA THR A 44 8.98 -16.04 7.12
C THR A 44 9.15 -17.24 6.19
N ASP A 45 8.12 -18.06 6.00
CA ASP A 45 8.14 -19.14 5.02
C ASP A 45 8.06 -18.59 3.58
N ASN A 46 8.30 -19.46 2.57
CA ASN A 46 8.37 -19.04 1.17
C ASN A 46 7.04 -18.43 0.66
N ALA A 47 5.90 -18.93 1.14
CA ALA A 47 4.60 -18.34 0.81
C ALA A 47 4.43 -17.01 1.54
N GLY A 48 4.78 -16.95 2.83
CA GLY A 48 4.73 -15.74 3.65
C GLY A 48 5.51 -14.58 3.04
N HIS A 49 6.75 -14.83 2.61
CA HIS A 49 7.57 -13.85 1.90
C HIS A 49 6.90 -13.37 0.60
N SER A 50 6.48 -14.31 -0.26
CA SER A 50 5.88 -13.99 -1.57
C SER A 50 4.57 -13.21 -1.44
N TRP A 51 3.72 -13.58 -0.48
CA TRP A 51 2.47 -12.91 -0.18
C TRP A 51 2.71 -11.51 0.39
N SER A 52 3.61 -11.39 1.37
CA SER A 52 3.93 -10.14 2.05
C SER A 52 4.46 -9.08 1.09
N LEU A 53 5.28 -9.46 0.10
CA LEU A 53 5.75 -8.52 -0.93
C LEU A 53 4.61 -7.80 -1.66
N LYS A 54 3.55 -8.53 -2.04
CA LYS A 54 2.41 -7.96 -2.76
C LYS A 54 1.46 -7.21 -1.86
N TYR A 55 1.20 -7.77 -0.67
CA TYR A 55 0.38 -7.12 0.33
C TYR A 55 1.01 -5.79 0.76
N ASP A 56 2.29 -5.78 1.11
CA ASP A 56 3.03 -4.59 1.54
C ASP A 56 3.07 -3.51 0.44
N ALA A 57 3.23 -3.90 -0.82
CA ALA A 57 3.13 -2.98 -1.96
C ALA A 57 1.74 -2.34 -2.09
N LEU A 58 0.67 -3.12 -1.90
CA LEU A 58 -0.70 -2.59 -1.88
C LEU A 58 -0.91 -1.63 -0.71
N VAL A 59 -0.50 -2.02 0.50
CA VAL A 59 -0.71 -1.19 1.70
C VAL A 59 -0.02 0.16 1.56
N GLY A 60 1.23 0.18 1.06
CA GLY A 60 2.02 1.39 0.98
C GLY A 60 2.46 1.88 2.37
N GLY A 61 2.70 3.19 2.50
CA GLY A 61 3.12 3.79 3.77
C GLY A 61 4.57 3.52 4.17
N ARG A 62 5.33 2.71 3.39
CA ARG A 62 6.77 2.48 3.56
C ARG A 62 7.61 3.22 2.55
N ALA A 63 7.48 2.90 1.26
CA ALA A 63 8.27 3.48 0.18
C ALA A 63 7.74 4.85 -0.31
N GLY A 64 6.59 5.28 0.20
CA GLY A 64 5.89 6.48 -0.26
C GLY A 64 5.33 6.33 -1.69
N GLY A 65 4.95 5.13 -2.07
CA GLY A 65 4.48 4.82 -3.43
C GLY A 65 3.03 5.24 -3.67
N ALA A 66 2.33 4.44 -4.48
CA ALA A 66 0.92 4.61 -4.81
C ALA A 66 0.01 3.64 -4.05
N GLY A 67 0.37 3.30 -2.80
CA GLY A 67 -0.39 2.35 -2.00
C GLY A 67 -1.65 2.95 -1.39
N LEU A 68 -2.39 2.11 -0.68
CA LEU A 68 -3.65 2.46 -0.03
C LEU A 68 -3.48 3.56 1.02
N MET A 69 -2.36 3.60 1.74
CA MET A 69 -2.09 4.65 2.73
C MET A 69 -1.83 6.01 2.07
N GLU A 70 -1.12 6.05 0.95
CA GLU A 70 -0.94 7.28 0.17
C GLU A 70 -2.24 7.74 -0.47
N ALA A 71 -3.04 6.82 -1.03
CA ALA A 71 -4.34 7.13 -1.60
C ALA A 71 -5.33 7.64 -0.56
N ALA A 72 -5.42 6.98 0.60
CA ALA A 72 -6.27 7.43 1.70
C ALA A 72 -5.87 8.83 2.19
N THR A 73 -4.57 9.10 2.31
CA THR A 73 -4.07 10.43 2.70
C THR A 73 -4.42 11.50 1.66
N ALA A 74 -4.20 11.23 0.37
CA ALA A 74 -4.56 12.15 -0.71
C ALA A 74 -6.07 12.46 -0.69
N THR A 75 -6.90 11.44 -0.48
CA THR A 75 -8.35 11.59 -0.38
C THR A 75 -8.80 12.38 0.85
N ILE A 76 -8.25 12.09 2.03
CA ILE A 76 -8.48 12.87 3.27
C ILE A 76 -8.15 14.34 3.01
N MET A 77 -6.97 14.61 2.44
CA MET A 77 -6.55 15.97 2.13
C MET A 77 -7.37 16.62 1.01
N GLY A 78 -7.93 15.85 0.08
CA GLY A 78 -8.90 16.33 -0.89
C GLY A 78 -10.17 16.86 -0.21
N ALA A 79 -10.67 16.17 0.83
CA ALA A 79 -11.80 16.64 1.62
C ALA A 79 -11.46 17.92 2.41
N ALA A 80 -10.27 18.01 3.01
CA ALA A 80 -9.78 19.25 3.62
C ALA A 80 -9.76 20.40 2.62
N GLN A 81 -9.22 20.17 1.42
CA GLN A 81 -9.13 21.18 0.38
C GLN A 81 -10.50 21.65 -0.10
N CYS A 82 -11.48 20.75 -0.24
CA CYS A 82 -12.87 21.13 -0.50
C CYS A 82 -13.43 22.01 0.63
N SER A 83 -13.18 21.65 1.90
CA SER A 83 -13.60 22.45 3.06
C SER A 83 -13.06 23.88 3.00
N ASP A 84 -11.75 24.01 2.79
CA ASP A 84 -11.01 25.28 2.78
C ASP A 84 -11.41 26.17 1.60
N LEU A 85 -11.53 25.60 0.39
CA LEU A 85 -11.94 26.34 -0.80
C LEU A 85 -13.37 26.84 -0.69
N LEU A 86 -14.30 26.01 -0.23
CA LEU A 86 -15.71 26.39 -0.06
C LEU A 86 -15.86 27.46 1.03
N ALA A 87 -15.19 27.30 2.17
CA ALA A 87 -15.21 28.31 3.24
C ALA A 87 -14.67 29.66 2.76
N THR A 88 -13.56 29.65 2.00
CA THR A 88 -13.00 30.88 1.42
C THR A 88 -13.95 31.50 0.39
N THR A 89 -14.58 30.68 -0.44
CA THR A 89 -15.53 31.13 -1.46
C THR A 89 -16.74 31.80 -0.81
N ALA A 90 -17.28 31.20 0.26
CA ALA A 90 -18.36 31.79 1.05
C ALA A 90 -17.95 33.16 1.62
N VAL A 91 -16.77 33.26 2.24
CA VAL A 91 -16.27 34.53 2.78
C VAL A 91 -16.06 35.59 1.69
N ASN A 92 -15.59 35.21 0.49
CA ASN A 92 -15.42 36.14 -0.62
C ASN A 92 -16.76 36.74 -1.06
N HIS A 93 -17.80 35.91 -1.22
CA HIS A 93 -19.15 36.40 -1.55
C HIS A 93 -19.74 37.25 -0.43
N GLN A 94 -19.57 36.84 0.83
CA GLN A 94 -20.00 37.62 1.99
C GLN A 94 -19.32 39.00 2.04
N ASN A 95 -18.01 39.06 1.84
CA ASN A 95 -17.25 40.31 1.84
C ASN A 95 -17.65 41.21 0.67
N ALA A 96 -17.86 40.65 -0.53
CA ALA A 96 -18.32 41.39 -1.70
C ALA A 96 -19.69 42.04 -1.46
N ASP A 97 -20.64 41.30 -0.88
CA ASP A 97 -21.97 41.81 -0.55
C ASP A 97 -21.92 42.91 0.52
N GLN A 98 -21.13 42.71 1.57
CA GLN A 98 -20.97 43.69 2.65
C GLN A 98 -20.28 44.97 2.18
N GLN A 99 -19.24 44.87 1.34
CA GLN A 99 -18.48 46.01 0.83
C GLN A 99 -19.25 46.78 -0.25
N SER A 100 -20.24 46.14 -0.90
CA SER A 100 -21.13 46.80 -1.85
C SER A 100 -22.26 47.61 -1.19
N ALA A 101 -22.42 47.54 0.14
CA ALA A 101 -23.46 48.27 0.87
C ALA A 101 -23.09 49.76 1.04
N MET A 102 -23.90 50.66 0.45
CA MET A 102 -23.56 52.08 0.27
C MET A 102 -23.29 52.90 1.54
N ASN A 103 -23.62 52.44 2.76
CA ASN A 103 -23.52 53.25 3.98
C ASN A 103 -23.08 52.48 5.25
N ASN A 104 -22.58 51.24 5.16
CA ASN A 104 -22.16 50.48 6.34
C ASN A 104 -21.28 49.27 5.96
N ALA A 105 -20.09 49.53 5.40
CA ALA A 105 -19.10 48.46 5.19
C ALA A 105 -18.63 47.95 6.57
N GLY A 106 -19.02 46.72 6.92
CA GLY A 106 -18.50 46.02 8.09
C GLY A 106 -17.02 45.66 7.92
N ALA A 107 -16.36 45.27 9.01
CA ALA A 107 -15.02 44.71 8.93
C ALA A 107 -15.04 43.42 8.06
N PRO A 108 -14.05 43.19 7.19
CA PRO A 108 -14.00 41.99 6.37
C PRO A 108 -13.99 40.71 7.22
N ALA A 109 -14.77 39.71 6.80
CA ALA A 109 -14.72 38.38 7.33
C ALA A 109 -13.49 37.62 6.80
N PHE A 110 -13.03 36.65 7.58
CA PHE A 110 -11.94 35.75 7.23
C PHE A 110 -12.42 34.29 7.34
N PRO A 111 -11.97 33.39 6.45
CA PRO A 111 -12.32 31.98 6.56
C PRO A 111 -11.74 31.35 7.84
N PRO A 112 -12.34 30.26 8.34
CA PRO A 112 -11.79 29.48 9.45
C PRO A 112 -10.39 28.95 9.14
N THR A 113 -9.60 28.63 10.18
CA THR A 113 -8.29 28.00 10.01
C THR A 113 -8.39 26.70 9.22
N ALA A 114 -7.45 26.51 8.29
CA ALA A 114 -7.33 25.31 7.46
C ALA A 114 -7.26 24.03 8.29
N LYS A 115 -7.74 22.93 7.72
CA LYS A 115 -7.57 21.61 8.32
C LYS A 115 -6.08 21.24 8.40
N PRO A 116 -5.65 20.58 9.48
CA PRO A 116 -4.26 20.16 9.60
C PRO A 116 -3.92 19.13 8.53
N MET A 117 -2.65 19.10 8.14
CA MET A 117 -2.16 18.11 7.21
C MET A 117 -2.18 16.72 7.83
N PHE A 118 -2.75 15.77 7.10
CA PHE A 118 -2.70 14.35 7.43
C PHE A 118 -1.47 13.75 6.77
N LEU A 119 -0.54 13.22 7.56
CA LEU A 119 0.65 12.55 7.05
C LEU A 119 0.32 11.10 6.74
N VAL A 120 0.90 10.58 5.65
CA VAL A 120 0.78 9.16 5.29
C VAL A 120 1.22 8.32 6.48
N PRO A 121 0.40 7.39 7.00
CA PRO A 121 0.81 6.53 8.09
C PRO A 121 1.98 5.63 7.72
N ALA A 122 2.91 5.41 8.65
CA ALA A 122 3.97 4.42 8.50
C ALA A 122 3.45 3.05 8.97
N ILE A 123 3.38 2.08 8.06
CA ILE A 123 2.88 0.72 8.33
C ILE A 123 4.05 -0.27 8.26
N PRO A 124 4.32 -1.08 9.29
CA PRO A 124 5.41 -2.07 9.30
C PRO A 124 5.14 -3.26 8.39
N SER A 125 6.17 -4.08 8.13
CA SER A 125 6.10 -5.27 7.27
C SER A 125 5.12 -6.31 7.77
N ALA A 126 4.33 -6.84 6.84
CA ALA A 126 3.64 -8.09 7.06
C ALA A 126 4.65 -9.25 7.07
N GLU A 127 5.77 -9.16 6.36
CA GLU A 127 6.84 -10.15 6.45
C GLU A 127 7.53 -10.11 7.81
N GLY A 128 7.93 -11.28 8.30
CA GLY A 128 8.49 -11.46 9.62
C GLY A 128 7.45 -12.13 10.52
N GLY A 129 7.77 -12.19 11.82
CA GLY A 129 7.01 -13.01 12.76
C GLY A 129 7.11 -14.50 12.42
N HIS A 130 6.99 -15.36 13.42
CA HIS A 130 6.79 -16.77 13.16
C HIS A 130 6.00 -17.36 14.32
N ASP A 131 5.00 -18.18 14.00
CA ASP A 131 4.50 -19.13 14.98
C ASP A 131 5.55 -20.22 15.23
N ASP A 132 5.61 -20.71 16.46
CA ASP A 132 6.44 -21.84 16.80
C ASP A 132 6.03 -23.05 15.94
N VAL A 133 7.02 -23.72 15.36
CA VAL A 133 6.75 -24.99 14.69
C VAL A 133 6.25 -26.00 15.72
N PRO A 134 5.26 -26.84 15.38
CA PRO A 134 4.80 -27.86 16.30
C PRO A 134 5.96 -28.74 16.78
N GLY A 135 5.94 -29.16 18.05
CA GLY A 135 7.05 -29.87 18.67
C GLY A 135 7.51 -31.13 17.93
N TRP A 136 6.66 -31.77 17.14
CA TRP A 136 6.97 -32.95 16.30
C TRP A 136 7.56 -32.61 14.93
N TRP A 137 7.53 -31.35 14.48
CA TRP A 137 7.96 -30.95 13.14
C TRP A 137 9.39 -31.41 12.83
N HIS A 138 10.31 -31.29 13.81
CA HIS A 138 11.70 -31.75 13.69
C HIS A 138 11.84 -33.24 13.35
N THR A 139 10.83 -34.06 13.66
CA THR A 139 10.84 -35.50 13.36
C THR A 139 10.54 -35.78 11.88
N ILE A 140 9.72 -34.95 11.24
CA ILE A 140 9.32 -35.15 9.84
C ILE A 140 10.05 -34.23 8.86
N GLN A 141 10.73 -33.18 9.35
CA GLN A 141 11.36 -32.14 8.54
C GLN A 141 12.33 -32.66 7.47
N ALA A 142 13.08 -33.73 7.75
CA ALA A 142 14.00 -34.33 6.76
C ALA A 142 13.27 -35.00 5.57
N TYR A 143 11.97 -35.25 5.69
CA TYR A 143 11.16 -35.98 4.72
C TYR A 143 10.19 -35.09 3.93
N VAL A 144 10.03 -33.81 4.30
CA VAL A 144 9.12 -32.87 3.63
C VAL A 144 9.73 -32.20 2.40
N GLN A 145 10.78 -32.79 1.82
CA GLN A 145 11.36 -32.36 0.54
C GLN A 145 11.83 -30.89 0.51
N GLY A 146 12.27 -30.37 1.66
CA GLY A 146 12.73 -28.99 1.80
C GLY A 146 11.61 -27.95 1.97
N GLU A 147 10.34 -28.37 2.04
CA GLU A 147 9.23 -27.47 2.33
C GLU A 147 9.28 -26.98 3.79
N MET A 148 8.80 -25.75 4.00
CA MET A 148 8.76 -25.11 5.32
C MET A 148 7.35 -25.16 5.91
N TRP A 149 7.28 -25.20 7.24
CA TRP A 149 6.02 -25.08 7.96
C TRP A 149 5.38 -23.70 7.65
N PRO A 150 4.09 -23.64 7.25
CA PRO A 150 3.36 -22.39 7.12
C PRO A 150 3.33 -21.65 8.46
N ASN A 151 3.99 -20.49 8.58
CA ASN A 151 4.29 -19.90 9.89
C ASN A 151 3.73 -18.49 10.11
N GLY A 152 2.83 -18.01 9.25
CA GLY A 152 2.11 -16.75 9.44
C GLY A 152 1.09 -16.80 10.59
N HIS A 153 0.86 -15.63 11.21
CA HIS A 153 -0.03 -15.48 12.36
C HIS A 153 -1.48 -15.25 11.94
N GLN A 154 -2.30 -16.29 12.03
CA GLN A 154 -3.68 -16.31 11.51
C GLN A 154 -4.62 -15.37 12.26
N ASP A 155 -4.39 -15.18 13.56
CA ASP A 155 -5.13 -14.26 14.42
C ASP A 155 -4.84 -12.79 14.04
N LYS A 156 -3.57 -12.44 13.82
CA LYS A 156 -3.15 -11.11 13.36
C LYS A 156 -3.64 -10.80 11.95
N LEU A 157 -3.63 -11.79 11.06
CA LEU A 157 -4.19 -11.67 9.71
C LEU A 157 -5.69 -11.39 9.76
N ARG A 158 -6.45 -12.10 10.61
CA ARG A 158 -7.89 -11.84 10.80
C ARG A 158 -8.16 -10.48 11.43
N ALA A 159 -7.38 -10.09 12.44
CA ALA A 159 -7.49 -8.76 13.04
C ALA A 159 -7.22 -7.64 12.02
N ALA A 160 -6.22 -7.83 11.14
CA ALA A 160 -5.96 -6.91 10.05
C ALA A 160 -7.12 -6.90 9.04
N ALA A 161 -7.68 -8.07 8.68
CA ALA A 161 -8.82 -8.17 7.78
C ALA A 161 -10.04 -7.40 8.30
N ASP A 162 -10.38 -7.59 9.57
CA ASP A 162 -11.50 -6.90 10.22
C ASP A 162 -11.30 -5.38 10.24
N ALA A 163 -10.07 -4.92 10.53
CA ALA A 163 -9.73 -3.50 10.54
C ALA A 163 -9.83 -2.87 9.14
N TRP A 164 -9.36 -3.55 8.10
CA TRP A 164 -9.51 -3.10 6.71
C TRP A 164 -10.98 -2.95 6.32
N HIS A 165 -11.80 -3.96 6.60
CA HIS A 165 -13.23 -3.92 6.30
C HIS A 165 -13.98 -2.86 7.13
N ALA A 166 -13.58 -2.64 8.38
CA ALA A 166 -14.13 -1.57 9.21
C ALA A 166 -13.82 -0.19 8.63
N ALA A 167 -12.55 0.07 8.31
CA ALA A 167 -12.14 1.32 7.70
C ALA A 167 -12.79 1.55 6.33
N ALA A 168 -12.97 0.50 5.51
CA ALA A 168 -13.69 0.58 4.25
C ALA A 168 -15.15 1.04 4.44
N ARG A 169 -15.86 0.50 5.45
CA ARG A 169 -17.22 0.95 5.79
C ARG A 169 -17.23 2.40 6.27
N GLU A 170 -16.29 2.79 7.12
CA GLU A 170 -16.19 4.15 7.64
C GLU A 170 -15.89 5.18 6.54
N LEU A 171 -15.02 4.87 5.58
CA LEU A 171 -14.76 5.73 4.43
C LEU A 171 -16.00 5.89 3.53
N ARG A 172 -16.78 4.83 3.34
CA ARG A 172 -18.06 4.92 2.61
C ARG A 172 -19.07 5.78 3.37
N SER A 173 -19.18 5.63 4.68
CA SER A 173 -20.03 6.49 5.50
C SER A 173 -19.59 7.96 5.43
N ALA A 174 -18.27 8.23 5.42
CA ALA A 174 -17.75 9.59 5.21
C ALA A 174 -18.10 10.12 3.82
N ALA A 175 -18.05 9.29 2.77
CA ALA A 175 -18.48 9.68 1.43
C ALA A 175 -19.99 9.97 1.36
N ASP A 176 -20.81 9.26 2.12
CA ASP A 176 -22.26 9.48 2.15
C ASP A 176 -22.63 10.80 2.84
N ILE A 177 -21.87 11.23 3.86
CA ILE A 177 -22.00 12.59 4.46
C ILE A 177 -21.86 13.68 3.40
N ALA A 178 -20.96 13.52 2.43
CA ALA A 178 -20.78 14.47 1.33
C ALA A 178 -21.91 14.43 0.28
N ASN A 179 -22.76 13.40 0.30
CA ASN A 179 -23.77 13.13 -0.73
C ASN A 179 -25.18 13.62 -0.39
N ASP A 180 -25.45 14.04 0.86
CA ASP A 180 -26.77 14.46 1.38
C ASP A 180 -27.29 15.79 0.77
N GLY A 181 -27.35 15.88 -0.56
CA GLY A 181 -27.76 17.09 -1.30
C GLY A 181 -26.74 18.22 -1.29
N VAL A 182 -25.61 18.06 -0.58
CA VAL A 182 -24.56 19.09 -0.41
C VAL A 182 -23.89 19.44 -1.74
N ILE A 183 -23.55 18.45 -2.56
CA ILE A 183 -22.95 18.71 -3.88
C ILE A 183 -23.94 19.47 -4.79
N GLU A 184 -25.23 19.12 -4.73
CA GLU A 184 -26.25 19.77 -5.54
C GLU A 184 -26.57 21.18 -5.04
N SER A 185 -26.51 21.44 -3.74
CA SER A 185 -26.70 22.79 -3.18
C SER A 185 -25.57 23.73 -3.58
N VAL A 186 -24.32 23.23 -3.65
CA VAL A 186 -23.18 23.97 -4.23
C VAL A 186 -23.39 24.19 -5.73
N ARG A 187 -23.81 23.17 -6.48
CA ARG A 187 -24.05 23.27 -7.93
C ARG A 187 -25.16 24.27 -8.28
N ALA A 188 -26.15 24.44 -7.40
CA ALA A 188 -27.29 25.33 -7.62
C ALA A 188 -26.97 26.83 -7.49
N GLN A 189 -25.81 27.19 -6.95
CA GLN A 189 -25.38 28.59 -6.81
C GLN A 189 -25.06 29.21 -8.18
N LYS A 190 -25.41 30.48 -8.39
CA LYS A 190 -25.30 31.15 -9.71
C LYS A 190 -24.03 31.97 -9.84
N SER A 191 -22.90 31.29 -9.98
CA SER A 191 -21.61 31.93 -10.32
C SER A 191 -20.70 30.95 -11.09
N PRO A 192 -19.77 31.43 -11.95
CA PRO A 192 -18.97 30.57 -12.83
C PRO A 192 -18.09 29.53 -12.12
N GLU A 193 -17.73 29.72 -10.85
CA GLU A 193 -16.87 28.83 -10.06
C GLU A 193 -17.58 27.59 -9.51
N PHE A 194 -18.91 27.65 -9.30
CA PHE A 194 -19.64 26.58 -8.63
C PHE A 194 -19.74 25.24 -9.39
N PRO A 195 -19.80 25.21 -10.73
CA PRO A 195 -19.68 23.94 -11.47
C PRO A 195 -18.34 23.22 -11.20
N VAL A 196 -17.24 23.96 -11.11
CA VAL A 196 -15.92 23.41 -10.80
C VAL A 196 -15.84 22.99 -9.32
N ALA A 197 -16.37 23.81 -8.40
CA ALA A 197 -16.43 23.47 -6.98
C ALA A 197 -17.22 22.18 -6.74
N ALA A 198 -18.41 22.04 -7.35
CA ALA A 198 -19.20 20.81 -7.26
C ALA A 198 -18.49 19.60 -7.87
N THR A 199 -17.71 19.79 -8.94
CA THR A 199 -16.90 18.72 -9.56
C THR A 199 -15.79 18.25 -8.61
N ASN A 200 -15.09 19.18 -7.95
CA ASN A 200 -14.06 18.86 -6.96
C ASN A 200 -14.65 18.11 -5.75
N CYS A 201 -15.82 18.54 -5.29
CA CYS A 201 -16.58 17.85 -4.24
C CYS A 201 -16.92 16.41 -4.64
N THR A 202 -17.50 16.21 -5.83
CA THR A 202 -17.76 14.86 -6.38
C THR A 202 -16.50 14.01 -6.44
N LEU A 203 -15.39 14.57 -6.91
CA LEU A 203 -14.12 13.86 -7.03
C LEU A 203 -13.60 13.40 -5.65
N ALA A 204 -13.61 14.29 -4.65
CA ALA A 204 -13.23 13.93 -3.29
C ALA A 204 -14.09 12.79 -2.73
N ARG A 205 -15.43 12.89 -2.88
CA ARG A 205 -16.38 11.83 -2.48
C ARG A 205 -16.10 10.50 -3.18
N ASP A 206 -15.92 10.50 -4.49
CA ASP A 206 -15.76 9.27 -5.26
C ASP A 206 -14.40 8.62 -4.99
N SER A 207 -13.37 9.42 -4.69
CA SER A 207 -12.07 8.90 -4.25
C SER A 207 -12.15 8.16 -2.90
N LEU A 208 -12.98 8.59 -1.94
CA LEU A 208 -13.24 7.85 -0.69
C LEU A 208 -13.79 6.45 -0.98
N LYS A 209 -14.72 6.34 -1.94
CA LYS A 209 -15.32 5.07 -2.33
C LYS A 209 -14.30 4.17 -3.02
N ALA A 210 -13.47 4.72 -3.92
CA ALA A 210 -12.42 3.97 -4.59
C ALA A 210 -11.35 3.44 -3.60
N VAL A 211 -10.95 4.25 -2.61
CA VAL A 211 -10.03 3.82 -1.55
C VAL A 211 -10.67 2.73 -0.68
N ALA A 212 -11.95 2.86 -0.35
CA ALA A 212 -12.68 1.85 0.42
C ALA A 212 -12.75 0.48 -0.29
N GLU A 213 -12.89 0.45 -1.62
CA GLU A 213 -12.79 -0.78 -2.41
C GLU A 213 -11.39 -1.41 -2.30
N GLY A 214 -10.35 -0.59 -2.33
CA GLY A 214 -8.98 -1.04 -2.11
C GLY A 214 -8.77 -1.62 -0.71
N PHE A 215 -9.37 -1.00 0.30
CA PHE A 215 -9.34 -1.48 1.68
C PHE A 215 -10.02 -2.86 1.80
N ASP A 216 -11.18 -3.07 1.17
CA ASP A 216 -11.82 -4.38 1.14
C ASP A 216 -10.97 -5.45 0.44
N ALA A 217 -10.25 -5.08 -0.63
CA ALA A 217 -9.34 -6.00 -1.31
C ALA A 217 -8.16 -6.42 -0.40
N ALA A 218 -7.60 -5.48 0.37
CA ALA A 218 -6.57 -5.77 1.36
C ALA A 218 -7.10 -6.66 2.49
N GLY A 219 -8.30 -6.36 3.02
CA GLY A 219 -8.94 -7.17 4.05
C GLY A 219 -9.20 -8.61 3.59
N LYS A 220 -9.70 -8.77 2.36
CA LYS A 220 -9.90 -10.09 1.75
C LYS A 220 -8.59 -10.85 1.58
N ALA A 221 -7.53 -10.19 1.14
CA ALA A 221 -6.21 -10.83 0.99
C ALA A 221 -5.70 -11.38 2.34
N CYS A 222 -5.89 -10.64 3.43
CA CYS A 222 -5.56 -11.12 4.78
C CYS A 222 -6.43 -12.32 5.21
N SER A 223 -7.75 -12.25 5.03
CA SER A 223 -8.65 -13.33 5.45
C SER A 223 -8.45 -14.62 4.65
N ASP A 224 -8.26 -14.50 3.33
CA ASP A 224 -8.00 -15.63 2.45
C ASP A 224 -6.64 -16.29 2.79
N TYR A 225 -5.62 -15.49 3.11
CA TYR A 225 -4.31 -16.03 3.50
C TYR A 225 -4.37 -16.74 4.86
N ALA A 226 -5.05 -16.16 5.85
CA ALA A 226 -5.28 -16.82 7.13
C ALA A 226 -5.98 -18.18 6.96
N GLN A 227 -7.01 -18.23 6.09
CA GLN A 227 -7.72 -19.47 5.77
C GLN A 227 -6.81 -20.50 5.08
N ALA A 228 -5.95 -20.06 4.16
CA ALA A 228 -4.99 -20.95 3.50
C ALA A 228 -4.02 -21.59 4.51
N ILE A 229 -3.58 -20.84 5.52
CA ILE A 229 -2.76 -21.37 6.62
C ILE A 229 -3.56 -22.39 7.46
N ASP A 230 -4.83 -22.09 7.80
CA ASP A 230 -5.68 -23.00 8.58
C ASP A 230 -5.91 -24.33 7.88
N ASP A 231 -6.22 -24.26 6.59
CA ASP A 231 -6.44 -25.44 5.76
C ASP A 231 -5.16 -26.28 5.67
N ALA A 232 -4.00 -25.64 5.54
CA ALA A 232 -2.71 -26.31 5.52
C ALA A 232 -2.41 -26.99 6.86
N HIS A 233 -2.53 -26.27 7.97
CA HIS A 233 -2.31 -26.79 9.32
C HIS A 233 -3.23 -27.97 9.61
N SER A 234 -4.53 -27.85 9.30
CA SER A 234 -5.52 -28.90 9.49
C SER A 234 -5.19 -30.18 8.70
N LYS A 235 -4.85 -30.03 7.41
CA LYS A 235 -4.43 -31.17 6.56
C LYS A 235 -3.14 -31.82 7.05
N ILE A 236 -2.14 -31.03 7.47
CA ILE A 236 -0.87 -31.57 7.98
C ILE A 236 -1.08 -32.30 9.31
N LEU A 237 -1.85 -31.72 10.23
CA LEU A 237 -2.19 -32.35 11.51
C LEU A 237 -2.97 -33.65 11.30
N HIS A 238 -3.84 -33.71 10.29
CA HIS A 238 -4.53 -34.93 9.90
C HIS A 238 -3.55 -36.03 9.44
N GLU A 239 -2.60 -35.70 8.56
CA GLU A 239 -1.56 -36.65 8.11
C GLU A 239 -0.71 -37.18 9.27
N MET A 240 -0.37 -36.31 10.22
CA MET A 240 0.35 -36.71 11.44
C MET A 240 -0.49 -37.61 12.35
N ALA A 241 -1.80 -37.36 12.47
CA ALA A 241 -2.72 -38.23 13.21
C ALA A 241 -2.84 -39.62 12.54
N VAL A 242 -2.90 -39.69 11.20
CA VAL A 242 -2.94 -40.96 10.44
C VAL A 242 -1.65 -41.75 10.61
N LEU A 243 -0.49 -41.07 10.56
CA LEU A 243 0.81 -41.69 10.83
C LEU A 243 0.85 -42.30 12.23
N GLY A 244 0.30 -41.60 13.24
CA GLY A 244 0.20 -42.10 14.60
C GLY A 244 -0.76 -43.29 14.77
N ALA A 245 -1.91 -43.28 14.08
CA ALA A 245 -2.93 -44.33 14.17
C ALA A 245 -2.52 -45.64 13.47
N THR A 246 -1.76 -45.57 12.38
CA THR A 246 -1.38 -46.76 11.58
C THR A 246 -0.34 -47.67 12.26
N VAL A 247 0.20 -47.29 13.43
CA VAL A 247 1.09 -48.15 14.25
C VAL A 247 0.31 -49.29 14.95
N ALA A 248 -1.02 -49.25 15.02
CA ALA A 248 -1.82 -50.22 15.78
C ALA A 248 -2.17 -51.55 15.07
N VAL A 249 -1.82 -51.79 13.79
CA VAL A 249 -2.38 -52.93 13.02
C VAL A 249 -1.33 -53.84 12.38
N THR A 250 -0.02 -53.61 12.57
CA THR A 250 1.00 -54.54 12.06
C THR A 250 2.15 -54.68 13.05
N GLU A 251 2.04 -55.66 13.97
CA GLU A 251 3.15 -56.52 14.39
C GLU A 251 2.66 -57.70 15.27
N VAL A 252 2.85 -58.93 14.78
CA VAL A 252 2.86 -60.17 15.60
C VAL A 252 4.23 -60.39 16.24
N VAL A 253 5.22 -59.53 16.04
CA VAL A 253 6.49 -59.55 16.80
C VAL A 253 6.94 -58.11 17.03
N ALA A 254 7.05 -57.73 18.32
CA ALA A 254 7.50 -56.45 18.90
C ALA A 254 6.43 -55.36 19.16
N ALA A 255 5.65 -55.56 20.22
CA ALA A 255 4.78 -54.53 20.78
C ALA A 255 5.56 -53.24 21.16
N VAL A 256 5.32 -52.15 20.44
CA VAL A 256 5.49 -50.78 20.94
C VAL A 256 4.16 -50.06 20.77
N LEU A 257 3.41 -49.97 21.87
CA LEU A 257 2.22 -49.13 21.98
C LEU A 257 2.64 -47.66 21.98
N ILE A 258 2.15 -46.87 21.01
CA ILE A 258 2.17 -45.41 21.09
C ILE A 258 0.74 -44.94 21.39
N PRO A 259 0.46 -44.33 22.55
CA PRO A 259 -0.82 -43.71 22.82
C PRO A 259 -0.87 -42.35 22.11
N PHE A 260 -1.43 -42.29 20.91
CA PHE A 260 -1.66 -41.03 20.17
C PHE A 260 -2.89 -40.24 20.64
N THR A 261 -3.32 -40.45 21.89
CA THR A 261 -4.60 -39.92 22.39
C THR A 261 -4.39 -39.02 23.59
N ALA A 262 -3.76 -37.85 23.37
CA ALA A 262 -4.01 -36.58 24.04
C ALA A 262 -3.06 -35.49 23.46
N ALA A 263 -3.54 -34.65 22.55
CA ALA A 263 -2.86 -33.49 21.96
C ALA A 263 -1.51 -33.76 21.26
N ILE A 264 -1.45 -33.50 19.94
CA ILE A 264 -0.25 -33.65 19.08
C ILE A 264 0.96 -32.77 19.56
N SER A 265 0.85 -32.06 20.68
CA SER A 265 1.83 -31.15 21.27
C SER A 265 3.03 -31.81 22.00
N GLU A 266 3.00 -33.12 22.30
CA GLU A 266 4.08 -33.78 23.06
C GLU A 266 4.96 -34.69 22.18
N GLY A 267 6.27 -34.63 22.45
CA GLY A 267 7.33 -35.15 21.60
C GLY A 267 7.17 -36.60 21.12
N VAL A 268 7.50 -36.82 19.85
CA VAL A 268 7.48 -38.15 19.22
C VAL A 268 8.57 -39.04 19.84
N SER A 269 8.15 -40.07 20.58
CA SER A 269 9.04 -41.13 21.06
C SER A 269 9.39 -42.08 19.92
N LYS A 270 10.69 -42.27 19.68
CA LYS A 270 11.28 -42.92 18.50
C LYS A 270 11.03 -44.44 18.46
N VAL A 271 10.03 -44.89 17.69
CA VAL A 271 10.07 -46.12 16.85
C VAL A 271 9.04 -45.97 15.70
N VAL A 272 9.41 -45.34 14.59
CA VAL A 272 8.57 -45.27 13.37
C VAL A 272 9.42 -45.72 12.18
N ASP A 273 8.88 -46.61 11.34
CA ASP A 273 9.54 -47.06 10.11
C ASP A 273 9.81 -45.87 9.15
N VAL A 274 11.05 -45.74 8.68
CA VAL A 274 11.52 -44.69 7.77
C VAL A 274 10.66 -44.62 6.51
N ALA A 275 10.14 -45.75 6.02
CA ALA A 275 9.27 -45.77 4.84
C ALA A 275 7.95 -44.99 5.08
N ARG A 276 7.37 -45.09 6.29
CA ARG A 276 6.14 -44.38 6.66
C ARG A 276 6.38 -42.88 6.87
N LEU A 277 7.51 -42.52 7.48
CA LEU A 277 7.95 -41.12 7.60
C LEU A 277 8.17 -40.50 6.22
N THR A 278 8.85 -41.21 5.32
CA THR A 278 9.08 -40.74 3.93
C THR A 278 7.77 -40.54 3.18
N ALA A 279 6.85 -41.51 3.24
CA ALA A 279 5.55 -41.39 2.58
C ALA A 279 4.70 -40.25 3.14
N THR A 280 4.68 -40.06 4.46
CA THR A 280 3.93 -38.98 5.12
C THR A 280 4.56 -37.62 4.85
N GLY A 281 5.89 -37.52 4.92
CA GLY A 281 6.63 -36.32 4.56
C GLY A 281 6.36 -35.88 3.11
N ALA A 282 6.30 -36.82 2.17
CA ALA A 282 5.94 -36.52 0.79
C ALA A 282 4.50 -35.99 0.63
N ARG A 283 3.53 -36.50 1.39
CA ARG A 283 2.15 -35.98 1.40
C ARG A 283 2.08 -34.58 2.02
N ILE A 284 2.76 -34.36 3.14
CA ILE A 284 2.91 -33.04 3.77
C ILE A 284 3.54 -32.03 2.80
N ALA A 285 4.59 -32.42 2.08
CA ALA A 285 5.22 -31.57 1.09
C ALA A 285 4.24 -31.16 -0.02
N THR A 286 3.36 -32.07 -0.47
CA THR A 286 2.29 -31.75 -1.43
C THR A 286 1.27 -30.78 -0.85
N ILE A 287 0.86 -30.96 0.42
CA ILE A 287 -0.04 -30.02 1.10
C ILE A 287 0.58 -28.62 1.18
N ILE A 288 1.88 -28.50 1.48
CA ILE A 288 2.56 -27.21 1.55
C ILE A 288 2.64 -26.55 0.16
N ARG A 289 2.84 -27.32 -0.91
CA ARG A 289 2.78 -26.79 -2.28
C ARG A 289 1.38 -26.30 -2.65
N GLU A 290 0.32 -27.02 -2.27
CA GLU A 290 -1.06 -26.55 -2.42
C GLU A 290 -1.29 -25.24 -1.66
N PHE A 291 -0.80 -25.15 -0.42
CA PHE A 291 -0.85 -23.94 0.39
C PHE A 291 -0.17 -22.76 -0.32
N ARG A 292 1.03 -22.95 -0.89
CA ARG A 292 1.74 -21.89 -1.62
C ARG A 292 0.91 -21.34 -2.78
N VAL A 293 0.19 -22.20 -3.50
CA VAL A 293 -0.73 -21.77 -4.58
C VAL A 293 -1.91 -20.98 -4.02
N ALA A 294 -2.50 -21.42 -2.91
CA ALA A 294 -3.60 -20.72 -2.26
C ALA A 294 -3.16 -19.35 -1.70
N ALA A 295 -1.98 -19.29 -1.07
CA ALA A 295 -1.37 -18.06 -0.58
C ALA A 295 -1.12 -17.07 -1.72
N GLU A 296 -0.54 -17.53 -2.82
CA GLU A 296 -0.32 -16.71 -4.01
C GLU A 296 -1.65 -16.18 -4.57
N ALA A 297 -2.68 -17.04 -4.65
CA ALA A 297 -4.02 -16.66 -5.13
C ALA A 297 -4.69 -15.59 -4.24
N SER A 298 -4.51 -15.67 -2.92
CA SER A 298 -5.06 -14.68 -1.97
C SER A 298 -4.56 -13.26 -2.21
N SER A 299 -3.35 -13.12 -2.77
CA SER A 299 -2.74 -11.82 -3.08
C SER A 299 -3.10 -11.28 -4.48
N LEU A 300 -3.74 -12.05 -5.36
CA LEU A 300 -4.03 -11.62 -6.73
C LEU A 300 -4.87 -10.34 -6.83
N PRO A 301 -5.92 -10.12 -6.00
CA PRO A 301 -6.70 -8.88 -6.05
C PRO A 301 -5.89 -7.62 -5.71
N THR A 302 -4.73 -7.76 -5.07
CA THR A 302 -3.93 -6.62 -4.60
C THR A 302 -3.37 -5.77 -5.75
N VAL A 303 -3.08 -6.38 -6.90
CA VAL A 303 -2.50 -5.68 -8.06
C VAL A 303 -3.50 -4.72 -8.70
N SER A 304 -4.74 -5.15 -8.91
CA SER A 304 -5.78 -4.29 -9.48
C SER A 304 -6.20 -3.20 -8.49
N ALA A 305 -6.29 -3.52 -7.20
CA ALA A 305 -6.56 -2.56 -6.14
C ALA A 305 -5.48 -1.45 -6.08
N LEU A 306 -4.20 -1.82 -6.19
CA LEU A 306 -3.08 -0.87 -6.23
C LEU A 306 -3.19 0.07 -7.45
N GLY A 307 -3.50 -0.47 -8.63
CA GLY A 307 -3.70 0.33 -9.84
C GLY A 307 -4.86 1.32 -9.72
N ASN A 308 -5.95 0.93 -9.05
CA ASN A 308 -7.08 1.82 -8.79
C ASN A 308 -6.73 2.91 -7.77
N ALA A 309 -6.01 2.58 -6.70
CA ALA A 309 -5.52 3.54 -5.71
C ALA A 309 -4.61 4.60 -6.37
N ALA A 310 -3.66 4.15 -7.20
CA ALA A 310 -2.77 5.04 -7.95
C ALA A 310 -3.54 6.01 -8.87
N ARG A 311 -4.59 5.51 -9.54
CA ARG A 311 -5.44 6.34 -10.40
C ARG A 311 -6.18 7.41 -9.60
N ALA A 312 -6.79 7.03 -8.47
CA ALA A 312 -7.51 7.97 -7.60
C ALA A 312 -6.61 9.12 -7.12
N VAL A 313 -5.36 8.82 -6.73
CA VAL A 313 -4.36 9.86 -6.38
C VAL A 313 -4.07 10.78 -7.57
N GLY A 314 -3.88 10.21 -8.76
CA GLY A 314 -3.65 10.98 -9.99
C GLY A 314 -4.80 11.94 -10.29
N GLU A 315 -6.04 11.47 -10.18
CA GLU A 315 -7.24 12.26 -10.44
C GLU A 315 -7.43 13.41 -9.43
N LEU A 316 -7.03 13.21 -8.16
CA LEU A 316 -7.08 14.26 -7.12
C LEU A 316 -6.03 15.35 -7.26
N SER A 317 -5.00 15.15 -8.09
CA SER A 317 -3.85 16.08 -8.16
C SER A 317 -4.23 17.53 -8.46
N PRO A 318 -5.17 17.86 -9.38
CA PRO A 318 -5.60 19.23 -9.60
C PRO A 318 -6.30 19.86 -8.40
N LEU A 319 -7.09 19.08 -7.66
CA LEU A 319 -7.75 19.54 -6.43
C LEU A 319 -6.69 19.84 -5.36
N LEU A 320 -5.76 18.93 -5.11
CA LEU A 320 -4.70 19.10 -4.12
C LEU A 320 -3.75 20.27 -4.44
N ALA A 321 -3.61 20.63 -5.72
CA ALA A 321 -2.83 21.78 -6.16
C ALA A 321 -3.60 23.12 -6.10
N ALA A 322 -4.91 23.09 -5.86
CA ALA A 322 -5.73 24.30 -5.80
C ALA A 322 -5.34 25.16 -4.59
N ARG A 323 -5.46 26.48 -4.73
CA ARG A 323 -5.12 27.44 -3.66
C ARG A 323 -6.31 28.35 -3.40
N ALA A 324 -6.69 28.45 -2.12
CA ALA A 324 -7.67 29.42 -1.67
C ALA A 324 -7.08 30.85 -1.77
N GLN A 325 -7.87 31.79 -2.27
CA GLN A 325 -7.52 33.21 -2.35
C GLN A 325 -8.64 34.05 -1.73
N LEU A 326 -8.27 34.95 -0.83
CA LEU A 326 -9.20 35.92 -0.26
C LEU A 326 -9.18 37.20 -1.09
N PHE A 327 -10.36 37.68 -1.51
CA PHE A 327 -10.53 38.93 -2.23
C PHE A 327 -11.08 40.01 -1.29
N LEU A 328 -10.35 41.12 -1.13
CA LEU A 328 -10.74 42.29 -0.35
C LEU A 328 -10.79 43.53 -1.25
N ALA A 329 -11.52 44.57 -0.85
CA ALA A 329 -11.56 45.86 -1.56
C ALA A 329 -10.17 46.49 -1.80
N GLU A 330 -9.22 46.25 -0.89
CA GLU A 330 -7.86 46.80 -0.96
C GLU A 330 -6.88 45.92 -1.77
N GLY A 331 -7.30 44.73 -2.20
CA GLY A 331 -6.48 43.80 -2.97
C GLY A 331 -6.72 42.33 -2.61
N THR A 332 -5.96 41.43 -3.23
CA THR A 332 -5.97 40.00 -2.95
C THR A 332 -5.00 39.61 -1.86
N VAL A 333 -5.42 38.74 -0.94
CA VAL A 333 -4.54 38.11 0.04
C VAL A 333 -4.37 36.63 -0.33
N PRO A 334 -3.26 36.26 -1.01
CA PRO A 334 -2.99 34.88 -1.37
C PRO A 334 -2.57 34.05 -0.14
N GLY A 335 -2.93 32.77 -0.12
CA GLY A 335 -2.37 31.80 0.84
C GLY A 335 -2.89 31.90 2.27
N LEU A 336 -4.11 32.40 2.47
CA LEU A 336 -4.66 32.64 3.81
C LEU A 336 -4.95 31.35 4.62
N LEU A 337 -4.99 30.19 3.95
CA LEU A 337 -5.25 28.87 4.52
C LEU A 337 -4.04 27.96 4.29
N GLY A 338 -3.68 27.18 5.32
CA GLY A 338 -2.53 26.27 5.43
C GLY A 338 -2.54 25.07 4.46
N THR A 339 -2.74 25.36 3.18
CA THR A 339 -2.64 24.41 2.06
C THR A 339 -1.18 24.10 1.66
N GLU A 340 -0.21 24.69 2.39
CA GLU A 340 1.22 24.40 2.23
C GLU A 340 1.47 22.90 2.39
N GLY A 341 2.10 22.28 1.38
CA GLY A 341 2.50 20.87 1.43
C GLY A 341 1.59 19.89 0.69
N LEU A 342 0.35 20.27 0.32
CA LEU A 342 -0.59 19.36 -0.36
C LEU A 342 -0.12 18.93 -1.75
N ASP A 343 0.41 19.87 -2.52
CA ASP A 343 1.07 19.65 -3.80
C ASP A 343 2.34 18.80 -3.66
N LEU A 344 2.91 18.67 -2.46
CA LEU A 344 4.06 17.83 -2.18
C LEU A 344 3.68 16.36 -1.97
N LEU A 345 2.41 16.02 -1.74
CA LEU A 345 1.97 14.62 -1.58
C LEU A 345 2.18 13.78 -2.84
N SER A 346 2.15 14.42 -4.02
CA SER A 346 2.32 13.74 -5.31
C SER A 346 3.80 13.65 -5.71
N ARG A 347 4.23 12.50 -6.23
CA ARG A 347 5.57 12.36 -6.82
C ARG A 347 5.75 13.28 -8.03
N PRO A 348 6.81 14.12 -8.08
CA PRO A 348 7.17 14.84 -9.28
C PRO A 348 7.50 13.90 -10.45
N TYR A 349 7.28 14.39 -11.66
CA TYR A 349 7.77 13.73 -12.86
C TYR A 349 9.31 13.85 -12.95
N ILE A 350 9.98 12.73 -13.25
CA ILE A 350 11.42 12.69 -13.53
C ILE A 350 11.66 13.12 -14.98
N ARG A 351 12.37 14.22 -15.16
CA ARG A 351 12.75 14.79 -16.46
C ARG A 351 13.59 13.80 -17.25
N VAL A 352 13.49 13.89 -18.58
CA VAL A 352 14.28 13.05 -19.51
C VAL A 352 15.78 13.20 -19.27
N GLY A 353 16.25 14.43 -19.01
CA GLY A 353 17.68 14.68 -18.72
C GLY A 353 18.17 13.97 -17.46
N THR A 354 17.37 13.96 -16.39
CA THR A 354 17.68 13.22 -15.16
C THR A 354 17.77 11.73 -15.43
N ARG A 355 16.80 11.17 -16.16
CA ARG A 355 16.79 9.76 -16.55
C ARG A 355 18.04 9.38 -17.35
N GLN A 356 18.40 10.19 -18.35
CA GLN A 356 19.61 9.97 -19.17
C GLN A 356 20.89 10.02 -18.34
N ALA A 357 20.96 10.94 -17.36
CA ALA A 357 22.12 11.02 -16.47
C ALA A 357 22.27 9.76 -15.59
N VAL A 358 21.16 9.22 -15.09
CA VAL A 358 21.18 7.95 -14.32
C VAL A 358 21.59 6.78 -15.23
N GLU A 359 21.05 6.70 -16.44
CA GLU A 359 21.43 5.66 -17.43
C GLU A 359 22.91 5.74 -17.84
N ALA A 360 23.46 6.95 -17.94
CA ALA A 360 24.86 7.17 -18.26
C ALA A 360 25.78 6.77 -17.09
N ALA A 361 25.33 6.98 -15.84
CA ALA A 361 26.06 6.62 -14.63
C ALA A 361 25.92 5.12 -14.26
N ALA A 362 24.89 4.44 -14.77
CA ALA A 362 24.62 3.04 -14.45
C ALA A 362 25.77 2.12 -14.87
N ARG A 363 26.11 1.17 -14.00
CA ARG A 363 27.14 0.15 -14.29
C ARG A 363 26.66 -0.72 -15.44
N LYS A 364 27.54 -0.94 -16.41
CA LYS A 364 27.30 -1.82 -17.56
C LYS A 364 28.30 -2.97 -17.57
N THR A 365 27.91 -4.06 -18.20
CA THR A 365 28.84 -5.14 -18.54
C THR A 365 29.92 -4.63 -19.50
N PRO A 366 31.10 -5.28 -19.58
CA PRO A 366 32.21 -4.82 -20.44
C PRO A 366 31.87 -4.71 -21.92
N ASP A 367 30.92 -5.51 -22.41
CA ASP A 367 30.39 -5.47 -23.78
C ASP A 367 29.35 -4.37 -24.01
N GLY A 368 28.95 -3.66 -22.94
CA GLY A 368 27.95 -2.59 -22.97
C GLY A 368 26.52 -3.05 -23.23
N LYS A 369 26.27 -4.37 -23.30
CA LYS A 369 24.97 -4.93 -23.70
C LYS A 369 23.94 -4.92 -22.57
N TYR A 370 24.41 -5.02 -21.32
CA TYR A 370 23.55 -5.06 -20.15
C TYR A 370 23.92 -3.98 -19.15
N TYR A 371 22.89 -3.41 -18.51
CA TYR A 371 23.03 -2.78 -17.22
C TYR A 371 23.16 -3.86 -16.14
N VAL A 372 23.97 -3.61 -15.13
CA VAL A 372 24.01 -4.41 -13.91
C VAL A 372 23.04 -3.79 -12.92
N SER A 373 22.08 -4.56 -12.42
CA SER A 373 21.09 -4.07 -11.46
C SER A 373 21.78 -3.57 -10.19
N ALA A 374 21.35 -2.43 -9.67
CA ALA A 374 21.83 -1.93 -8.38
C ALA A 374 21.36 -2.82 -7.22
N THR A 375 20.32 -3.64 -7.43
CA THR A 375 19.76 -4.50 -6.40
C THR A 375 20.51 -5.82 -6.21
N ASP A 376 21.19 -6.29 -7.25
CA ASP A 376 21.96 -7.52 -7.26
C ASP A 376 22.97 -7.49 -8.42
N GLU A 377 24.25 -7.70 -8.10
CA GLU A 377 25.33 -7.68 -9.08
C GLU A 377 25.24 -8.78 -10.14
N ASN A 378 24.49 -9.85 -9.87
CA ASN A 378 24.28 -10.96 -10.79
C ASN A 378 23.03 -10.79 -11.67
N VAL A 379 22.27 -9.70 -11.49
CA VAL A 379 21.08 -9.42 -12.29
C VAL A 379 21.43 -8.47 -13.44
N LEU A 380 21.21 -8.92 -14.68
CA LEU A 380 21.57 -8.19 -15.89
C LEU A 380 20.34 -7.77 -16.71
N ILE A 381 20.21 -6.47 -16.96
CA ILE A 381 19.05 -5.87 -17.65
C ILE A 381 19.50 -5.38 -19.05
N PRO A 382 18.82 -5.75 -20.14
CA PRO A 382 19.29 -5.44 -21.49
C PRO A 382 19.15 -3.95 -21.78
N VAL A 383 20.22 -3.31 -22.25
CA VAL A 383 20.21 -1.88 -22.61
C VAL A 383 19.20 -1.61 -23.73
N SER A 384 19.03 -2.57 -24.64
CA SER A 384 18.06 -2.55 -25.73
C SER A 384 16.60 -2.68 -25.29
N LYS A 385 16.34 -3.04 -24.02
CA LYS A 385 15.02 -3.43 -23.49
C LYS A 385 14.42 -4.66 -24.18
N GLN A 386 15.26 -5.47 -24.82
CA GLN A 386 14.85 -6.70 -25.50
C GLN A 386 15.95 -7.75 -25.34
N TYR A 387 15.54 -8.99 -25.07
CA TYR A 387 16.46 -10.12 -25.03
C TYR A 387 16.57 -10.83 -26.38
N GLU A 388 17.71 -11.47 -26.59
CA GLU A 388 17.91 -12.42 -27.69
C GLU A 388 17.27 -13.77 -27.34
N ASP A 389 16.94 -14.56 -28.38
CA ASP A 389 16.32 -15.88 -28.24
C ASP A 389 17.10 -16.82 -27.30
N ALA A 390 18.43 -16.69 -27.28
CA ALA A 390 19.27 -17.47 -26.38
C ALA A 390 18.91 -17.28 -24.90
N ILE A 391 18.54 -16.06 -24.49
CA ILE A 391 18.09 -15.76 -23.11
C ILE A 391 16.64 -16.18 -22.92
N LEU A 392 15.77 -15.92 -23.90
CA LEU A 392 14.34 -16.26 -23.82
C LEU A 392 14.10 -17.77 -23.68
N ASN A 393 15.03 -18.59 -24.17
CA ASN A 393 14.99 -20.04 -24.09
C ASN A 393 15.62 -20.62 -22.80
N LEU A 394 16.15 -19.79 -21.91
CA LEU A 394 16.69 -20.24 -20.63
C LEU A 394 15.57 -20.73 -19.68
N PRO A 395 15.87 -21.65 -18.76
CA PRO A 395 14.93 -22.03 -17.72
C PRO A 395 14.59 -20.82 -16.84
N LYS A 396 13.33 -20.74 -16.41
CA LYS A 396 12.88 -19.69 -15.50
C LYS A 396 13.12 -20.08 -14.05
N SER A 397 13.29 -19.07 -13.19
CA SER A 397 13.22 -19.22 -11.74
C SER A 397 11.85 -19.78 -11.31
N ALA A 398 11.81 -20.39 -10.12
CA ALA A 398 10.59 -21.02 -9.59
C ALA A 398 9.43 -20.02 -9.41
N ASP A 399 9.73 -18.75 -9.16
CA ASP A 399 8.77 -17.64 -9.08
C ASP A 399 8.44 -17.03 -10.46
N GLY A 400 9.07 -17.53 -11.53
CA GLY A 400 8.86 -17.08 -12.90
C GLY A 400 9.40 -15.68 -13.23
N LYS A 401 10.12 -15.03 -12.31
CA LYS A 401 10.56 -13.63 -12.45
C LYS A 401 11.86 -13.46 -13.23
N TYR A 402 12.70 -14.49 -13.30
CA TYR A 402 14.00 -14.44 -13.96
C TYR A 402 14.20 -15.60 -14.92
N TYR A 403 14.92 -15.36 -16.01
CA TYR A 403 15.62 -16.37 -16.78
C TYR A 403 16.97 -16.66 -16.10
N LEU A 404 17.30 -17.93 -15.92
CA LEU A 404 18.50 -18.38 -15.19
C LEU A 404 19.64 -18.65 -16.18
N GLY A 405 20.66 -17.79 -16.13
CA GLY A 405 21.89 -17.90 -16.91
C GLY A 405 22.93 -18.81 -16.27
N THR A 406 24.11 -18.85 -16.88
CA THR A 406 25.29 -19.52 -16.33
C THR A 406 25.87 -18.73 -15.16
N ASP A 407 26.64 -19.40 -14.31
CA ASP A 407 27.40 -18.78 -13.21
C ASP A 407 26.56 -17.94 -12.24
N GLY A 408 25.28 -18.30 -12.07
CA GLY A 408 24.35 -17.61 -11.16
C GLY A 408 23.78 -16.29 -11.70
N VAL A 409 24.09 -15.92 -12.94
CA VAL A 409 23.53 -14.74 -13.60
C VAL A 409 22.03 -14.92 -13.79
N ARG A 410 21.28 -13.85 -13.56
CA ARG A 410 19.83 -13.81 -13.73
C ARG A 410 19.43 -12.66 -14.65
N TYR A 411 18.46 -12.92 -15.52
CA TYR A 411 17.89 -11.91 -16.41
C TYR A 411 16.41 -11.72 -16.08
N PRO A 412 15.96 -10.53 -15.66
CA PRO A 412 14.56 -10.31 -15.32
C PRO A 412 13.68 -10.58 -16.54
N VAL A 413 12.55 -11.24 -16.35
CA VAL A 413 11.61 -11.55 -17.45
C VAL A 413 11.05 -10.26 -18.05
N ASP A 414 10.85 -9.22 -17.24
CA ASP A 414 10.67 -7.85 -17.73
C ASP A 414 12.03 -7.29 -18.17
N PRO A 415 12.24 -7.03 -19.47
CA PRO A 415 13.53 -6.55 -19.98
C PRO A 415 13.75 -5.05 -19.73
N THR A 416 12.80 -4.35 -19.12
CA THR A 416 12.91 -2.93 -18.84
C THR A 416 13.56 -2.65 -17.50
N TYR A 417 14.33 -1.56 -17.43
CA TYR A 417 14.88 -1.07 -16.16
C TYR A 417 13.92 -0.09 -15.49
N HIS A 418 14.01 -0.04 -14.17
CA HIS A 418 13.32 0.89 -13.30
C HIS A 418 14.33 1.84 -12.65
N LEU A 419 13.85 3.01 -12.26
CA LEU A 419 14.62 3.96 -11.46
C LEU A 419 14.19 3.81 -10.00
N GLY A 420 15.00 3.12 -9.21
CA GLY A 420 14.86 3.04 -7.76
C GLY A 420 15.51 4.23 -7.08
N HIS A 421 15.11 4.54 -5.84
CA HIS A 421 15.82 5.55 -5.04
C HIS A 421 17.04 4.91 -4.37
N VAL A 422 18.13 5.65 -4.27
CA VAL A 422 19.28 5.25 -3.46
C VAL A 422 18.86 5.22 -1.97
N GLY A 423 19.38 4.28 -1.20
CA GLY A 423 19.09 4.16 0.24
C GLY A 423 19.31 5.48 1.00
N GLY A 424 18.35 5.85 1.83
CA GLY A 424 18.29 7.14 2.54
C GLY A 424 17.76 8.31 1.71
N GLN A 425 17.41 8.10 0.43
CA GLN A 425 16.77 9.09 -0.44
C GLN A 425 15.38 8.63 -0.88
N GLU A 426 14.71 7.83 -0.05
CA GLU A 426 13.39 7.32 -0.37
C GLU A 426 12.40 8.46 -0.57
N TRP A 427 11.48 8.31 -1.52
CA TRP A 427 10.52 9.37 -1.80
C TRP A 427 9.69 9.76 -0.57
N TRP A 428 9.30 8.82 0.29
CA TRP A 428 8.55 9.17 1.51
C TRP A 428 9.36 10.13 2.40
N ARG A 429 10.68 9.94 2.48
CA ARG A 429 11.58 10.77 3.30
C ARG A 429 11.72 12.15 2.68
N ILE A 430 11.92 12.20 1.35
CA ILE A 430 11.98 13.46 0.60
C ILE A 430 10.67 14.23 0.77
N ARG A 431 9.53 13.56 0.59
CA ARG A 431 8.19 14.15 0.75
C ARG A 431 7.98 14.68 2.16
N ASP A 432 8.19 13.84 3.18
CA ASP A 432 7.96 14.22 4.58
C ASP A 432 8.92 15.35 5.00
N THR A 433 10.17 15.34 4.52
CA THR A 433 11.14 16.43 4.73
C THR A 433 10.67 17.71 4.04
N ALA A 434 10.25 17.63 2.78
CA ALA A 434 9.74 18.76 2.01
C ALA A 434 8.52 19.38 2.70
N ILE A 435 7.63 18.54 3.22
CA ILE A 435 6.48 18.93 4.00
C ILE A 435 6.89 19.62 5.31
N GLN A 436 7.76 19.01 6.12
CA GLN A 436 8.20 19.54 7.42
C GLN A 436 9.01 20.84 7.28
N GLN A 437 9.72 20.99 6.18
CA GLN A 437 10.55 22.17 5.88
C GLN A 437 9.84 23.20 5.01
N HIS A 438 8.53 23.05 4.76
CA HIS A 438 7.72 23.99 3.98
C HIS A 438 8.29 24.28 2.57
N TRP A 439 8.76 23.25 1.88
CA TRP A 439 9.24 23.40 0.51
C TRP A 439 8.10 23.79 -0.43
N THR A 440 8.42 24.62 -1.43
CA THR A 440 7.54 24.85 -2.59
C THR A 440 7.54 23.63 -3.51
N ARG A 441 6.49 23.46 -4.32
CA ARG A 441 6.47 22.43 -5.38
C ARG A 441 7.69 22.51 -6.30
N GLN A 442 8.13 23.72 -6.64
CA GLN A 442 9.29 23.89 -7.50
C GLN A 442 10.57 23.39 -6.83
N GLN A 443 10.79 23.67 -5.53
CA GLN A 443 11.93 23.13 -4.79
C GLN A 443 11.91 21.60 -4.75
N LEU A 444 10.75 20.99 -4.53
CA LEU A 444 10.60 19.54 -4.58
C LEU A 444 10.87 18.98 -5.98
N ILE A 445 10.36 19.61 -7.04
CA ILE A 445 10.62 19.22 -8.43
C ILE A 445 12.12 19.26 -8.71
N GLU A 446 12.81 20.35 -8.37
CA GLU A 446 14.25 20.47 -8.62
C GLU A 446 15.06 19.49 -7.77
N TYR A 447 14.65 19.21 -6.53
CA TYR A 447 15.29 18.19 -5.71
C TYR A 447 15.12 16.80 -6.32
N CYS A 448 13.88 16.38 -6.63
CA CYS A 448 13.60 15.08 -7.25
C CYS A 448 14.15 14.92 -8.68
N ASN A 449 14.68 15.97 -9.30
CA ASN A 449 15.32 15.86 -10.61
C ASN A 449 16.85 15.76 -10.55
N ARG A 450 17.40 15.57 -9.35
CA ARG A 450 18.81 15.25 -9.11
C ARG A 450 19.09 13.77 -9.42
N PRO A 451 19.95 13.45 -10.41
CA PRO A 451 20.20 12.07 -10.81
C PRO A 451 20.83 11.21 -9.70
N GLU A 452 21.58 11.81 -8.80
CA GLU A 452 22.22 11.14 -7.66
C GLU A 452 21.24 10.52 -6.64
N LEU A 453 19.96 10.86 -6.72
CA LEU A 453 18.92 10.26 -5.88
C LEU A 453 18.48 8.88 -6.37
N TYR A 454 18.86 8.51 -7.59
CA TYR A 454 18.34 7.34 -8.28
C TYR A 454 19.42 6.35 -8.68
N GLN A 455 19.04 5.09 -8.74
CA GLN A 455 19.84 3.99 -9.26
C GLN A 455 19.01 3.12 -10.20
N LEU A 456 19.69 2.40 -11.09
CA LEU A 456 19.04 1.56 -12.09
C LEU A 456 18.82 0.16 -11.52
N GLU A 457 17.57 -0.27 -11.50
CA GLU A 457 17.13 -1.52 -10.87
C GLU A 457 16.28 -2.36 -11.84
N ASP A 458 16.21 -3.66 -11.58
CA ASP A 458 15.26 -4.55 -12.24
C ASP A 458 13.86 -4.42 -11.61
N ALA A 459 12.81 -4.73 -12.38
CA ALA A 459 11.43 -4.67 -11.89
C ALA A 459 11.22 -5.42 -10.56
N PRO A 460 11.62 -6.71 -10.40
CA PRO A 460 11.45 -7.41 -9.14
C PRO A 460 12.24 -6.79 -7.98
N GLY A 461 13.49 -6.36 -8.20
CA GLY A 461 14.32 -5.69 -7.19
C GLY A 461 13.75 -4.35 -6.74
N ASN A 462 13.26 -3.53 -7.67
CA ASN A 462 12.64 -2.24 -7.34
C ASN A 462 11.32 -2.39 -6.59
N LEU A 463 10.57 -3.47 -6.86
CA LEU A 463 9.32 -3.77 -6.15
C LEU A 463 9.55 -4.36 -4.75
N SER A 464 10.73 -4.95 -4.48
CA SER A 464 11.04 -5.51 -3.17
C SER A 464 11.49 -4.47 -2.15
N HIS A 465 11.83 -3.25 -2.60
CA HIS A 465 12.32 -2.17 -1.75
C HIS A 465 13.54 -2.57 -0.89
N ALA A 466 14.32 -3.56 -1.32
CA ALA A 466 15.39 -4.17 -0.52
C ALA A 466 16.50 -3.19 -0.08
N PHE A 467 16.64 -2.04 -0.76
CA PHE A 467 17.63 -1.00 -0.47
C PHE A 467 17.03 0.24 0.18
N GLU A 468 15.72 0.29 0.36
CA GLU A 468 15.05 1.40 1.04
C GLU A 468 15.10 1.19 2.55
N LEU A 469 15.46 2.24 3.28
CA LEU A 469 15.35 2.22 4.73
C LEU A 469 13.87 2.13 5.12
N PRO A 470 13.51 1.21 6.02
CA PRO A 470 12.15 1.14 6.51
C PRO A 470 11.78 2.47 7.14
N ARG A 471 10.60 2.97 6.81
CA ARG A 471 10.03 4.11 7.50
C ARG A 471 9.78 3.68 8.94
N GLU A 472 10.61 4.16 9.85
CA GLU A 472 10.50 3.79 11.27
C GLU A 472 9.07 4.08 11.74
N ALA A 473 8.46 3.07 12.36
CA ALA A 473 7.17 3.25 13.01
C ALA A 473 7.40 4.14 14.23
N GLY A 474 7.15 5.43 14.07
CA GLY A 474 6.95 6.34 15.20
C GLY A 474 5.78 5.90 16.06
#